data_AF-A0A8B6CM38-F1
#
_entry.id   AF-A0A8B6CM38-F1
#
_cell.length_a   1.000
_cell.length_b   1.000
_cell.length_c   1.000
_cell.angle_alpha   90.00
_cell.angle_beta   90.00
_cell.angle_gamma   90.00
#
_symmetry.space_group_name_H-M   'P 1'
#
loop_
_entity.id
_entity.type
_entity.pdbx_description
1 polymer ?
#
loop_
_entity_poly.entity_id
_entity_poly.type
_entity_poly.pdbx_seq_one_letter_code
_entity_poly.pdbx_strand_id
1 'polypeptide(L)'
;MKLNADFKEKFNLESPITAMWEFIKTSLLTILEQTVPSKMSSSRFNQPWINQKIKKFTRQKRGALKKARKTKRKSDFDRYHRLKASTQKECRKAYRDYINDIINPELSANPKRFWDLLKVGNANLLEFRLSKIQMDSLTQKAKRRQTF
;
A
#
# COMPACT_ATOMS: atom_id res chain seq x y z
N MET A 1 -34.34 -9.24 -10.72
CA MET A 1 -34.46 -10.03 -11.96
C MET A 1 -34.85 -11.45 -11.60
N LYS A 2 -35.90 -12.01 -12.20
CA LYS A 2 -36.38 -13.37 -11.92
C LYS A 2 -36.23 -14.20 -13.19
N LEU A 3 -35.03 -14.75 -13.39
CA LEU A 3 -34.58 -15.41 -14.63
C LEU A 3 -35.61 -16.37 -15.26
N ASN A 4 -36.33 -17.15 -14.44
CA ASN A 4 -37.34 -18.10 -14.93
C ASN A 4 -38.62 -17.43 -15.48
N ALA A 5 -39.06 -16.32 -14.86
CA ALA A 5 -40.23 -15.58 -15.35
C ALA A 5 -39.88 -14.84 -16.65
N ASP A 6 -38.73 -14.16 -16.65
CA ASP A 6 -38.24 -13.37 -17.78
C ASP A 6 -37.94 -14.26 -19.02
N PHE A 7 -37.50 -15.51 -18.80
CA PHE A 7 -37.26 -16.49 -19.87
C PHE A 7 -38.55 -16.94 -20.56
N LYS A 8 -39.59 -17.25 -19.78
CA LYS A 8 -40.87 -17.76 -20.29
C LYS A 8 -41.69 -16.69 -21.02
N GLU A 9 -41.52 -15.43 -20.64
CA GLU A 9 -42.14 -14.30 -21.34
C GLU A 9 -41.48 -14.04 -22.71
N LYS A 10 -40.17 -14.26 -22.80
CA LYS A 10 -39.37 -13.87 -23.97
C LYS A 10 -39.26 -14.93 -25.06
N PHE A 11 -39.40 -16.22 -24.71
CA PHE A 11 -39.15 -17.32 -25.65
C PHE A 11 -40.30 -18.34 -25.68
N ASN A 12 -40.59 -18.85 -26.87
CA ASN A 12 -41.57 -19.89 -27.15
C ASN A 12 -40.90 -21.13 -27.78
N LEU A 13 -41.67 -22.18 -28.06
CA LEU A 13 -41.16 -23.46 -28.59
C LEU A 13 -40.51 -23.35 -29.99
N GLU A 14 -40.82 -22.31 -30.76
CA GLU A 14 -40.28 -22.08 -32.11
C GLU A 14 -39.02 -21.21 -32.09
N SER A 15 -38.67 -20.68 -30.92
CA SER A 15 -37.52 -19.79 -30.79
C SER A 15 -36.20 -20.57 -30.97
N PRO A 16 -35.20 -19.97 -31.64
CA PRO A 16 -33.91 -20.62 -31.84
C PRO A 16 -33.23 -20.98 -30.51
N ILE A 17 -32.79 -22.24 -30.39
CA ILE A 17 -32.10 -22.77 -29.19
C ILE A 17 -30.87 -21.93 -28.84
N THR A 18 -30.16 -21.42 -29.85
CA THR A 18 -28.97 -20.56 -29.68
C THR A 18 -29.31 -19.25 -28.97
N ALA A 19 -30.45 -18.63 -29.29
CA ALA A 19 -30.90 -17.40 -28.66
C ALA A 19 -31.34 -17.63 -27.20
N MET A 20 -31.99 -18.76 -26.93
CA MET A 20 -32.35 -19.17 -25.57
C MET A 20 -31.09 -19.39 -24.71
N TRP A 21 -30.09 -20.08 -25.26
CA TRP A 21 -28.82 -20.35 -24.57
C TRP A 21 -28.07 -19.07 -24.23
N GLU A 22 -27.92 -18.16 -25.19
CA GLU A 22 -27.23 -16.88 -24.96
C GLU A 22 -27.96 -16.03 -23.92
N PHE A 23 -29.30 -16.04 -23.92
CA PHE A 23 -30.06 -15.33 -22.87
C PHE A 23 -29.80 -15.91 -21.48
N ILE A 24 -29.82 -17.24 -21.33
CA ILE A 24 -29.54 -17.89 -20.04
C ILE A 24 -28.12 -17.55 -19.58
N LYS A 25 -27.15 -17.69 -20.47
CA LYS A 25 -25.73 -17.44 -20.18
C LYS A 25 -25.48 -15.99 -19.75
N THR A 26 -25.95 -15.02 -20.53
CA THR A 26 -25.79 -13.59 -20.23
C THR A 26 -26.52 -13.18 -18.95
N SER A 27 -27.73 -13.71 -18.71
CA SER A 27 -28.49 -13.48 -17.50
C SER A 27 -27.77 -14.01 -16.25
N LEU A 28 -27.22 -15.23 -16.33
CA LEU A 28 -26.44 -15.81 -15.24
C LEU A 28 -25.16 -15.02 -14.96
N LEU A 29 -24.42 -14.63 -16.00
CA LEU A 29 -23.22 -13.80 -15.84
C LEU A 29 -23.55 -12.44 -15.20
N THR A 30 -24.66 -11.81 -15.60
CA THR A 30 -25.11 -10.54 -15.03
C THR A 30 -25.47 -10.70 -13.55
N ILE A 31 -26.19 -11.78 -13.19
CA ILE A 31 -26.52 -12.07 -11.79
C ILE A 31 -25.23 -12.33 -10.99
N LEU A 32 -24.28 -13.09 -11.53
CA LEU A 32 -23.00 -13.34 -10.88
C LEU A 32 -22.22 -12.05 -10.62
N GLU A 33 -22.12 -11.16 -11.61
CA GLU A 33 -21.44 -9.88 -11.46
C GLU A 33 -22.12 -8.96 -10.42
N GLN A 34 -23.45 -8.97 -10.35
CA GLN A 34 -24.20 -8.14 -9.40
C GLN A 34 -24.20 -8.69 -7.98
N THR A 35 -24.19 -10.02 -7.82
CA THR A 35 -24.35 -10.68 -6.52
C THR A 35 -23.02 -11.03 -5.86
N VAL A 36 -21.99 -11.33 -6.65
CA VAL A 36 -20.66 -11.68 -6.14
C VAL A 36 -19.85 -10.40 -5.97
N PRO A 37 -19.48 -10.00 -4.74
CA PRO A 37 -18.63 -8.84 -4.54
C PRO A 37 -17.22 -9.11 -5.12
N SER A 38 -16.97 -8.63 -6.34
CA SER A 38 -15.67 -8.74 -6.99
C SER A 38 -14.81 -7.53 -6.59
N LYS A 39 -14.09 -7.65 -5.47
CA LYS A 39 -13.11 -6.63 -5.09
C LYS A 39 -11.76 -6.97 -5.69
N MET A 40 -11.28 -6.14 -6.62
CA MET A 40 -9.86 -6.12 -6.95
C MET A 40 -9.09 -5.63 -5.71
N SER A 41 -8.41 -6.54 -5.01
CA SER A 41 -7.54 -6.15 -3.92
C SER A 41 -6.33 -5.43 -4.52
N SER A 42 -6.12 -4.17 -4.16
CA SER A 42 -4.87 -3.50 -4.46
C SER A 42 -3.71 -4.30 -3.86
N SER A 43 -2.59 -4.39 -4.59
CA SER A 43 -1.34 -4.91 -4.02
C SER A 43 -1.09 -4.26 -2.65
N ARG A 44 -0.72 -5.09 -1.66
CA ARG A 44 -0.55 -4.66 -0.28
C ARG A 44 0.46 -3.51 -0.25
N PHE A 45 0.03 -2.33 0.18
CA PHE A 45 0.87 -1.14 0.29
C PHE A 45 2.00 -1.39 1.30
N ASN A 46 3.10 -1.97 0.83
CA ASN A 46 4.30 -2.17 1.62
C ASN A 46 5.15 -0.93 1.46
N GLN A 47 5.40 -0.25 2.58
CA GLN A 47 6.32 0.87 2.59
C GLN A 47 7.69 0.41 2.05
N PRO A 48 8.28 1.13 1.09
CA PRO A 48 9.51 0.69 0.41
C PRO A 48 10.70 0.55 1.37
N TRP A 49 10.72 1.33 2.45
CA TRP A 49 11.76 1.28 3.48
C TRP A 49 11.58 0.14 4.51
N ILE A 50 10.46 -0.60 4.49
CA ILE A 50 10.25 -1.75 5.40
C ILE A 50 10.92 -2.99 4.82
N ASN A 51 12.13 -3.25 5.31
CA ASN A 51 12.91 -4.44 4.98
C ASN A 51 12.57 -5.66 5.86
N GLN A 52 13.12 -6.83 5.50
CA GLN A 52 12.94 -8.08 6.23
C GLN A 52 13.44 -8.00 7.68
N LYS A 53 14.49 -7.21 7.94
CA LYS A 53 15.06 -6.99 9.27
C LYS A 53 14.04 -6.32 10.20
N ILE A 54 13.39 -5.24 9.77
CA ILE A 54 12.32 -4.57 10.53
C ILE A 54 11.14 -5.51 10.79
N LYS A 55 10.76 -6.31 9.80
CA LYS A 55 9.69 -7.31 9.96
C LYS A 55 10.06 -8.33 11.04
N LYS A 56 11.31 -8.84 11.05
CA LYS A 56 11.83 -9.73 12.10
C LYS A 56 11.78 -9.08 13.49
N PHE A 57 12.30 -7.86 13.65
CA PHE A 57 12.24 -7.13 14.92
C PHE A 57 10.81 -6.91 15.42
N THR A 58 9.90 -6.54 14.52
CA THR A 58 8.48 -6.34 14.86
C THR A 58 7.83 -7.62 15.35
N ARG A 59 8.09 -8.76 14.71
CA ARG A 59 7.60 -10.08 15.14
C ARG A 59 8.17 -10.48 16.51
N GLN A 60 9.47 -10.30 16.72
CA GLN A 60 10.14 -10.58 18.00
C GLN A 60 9.57 -9.72 19.13
N LYS A 61 9.40 -8.41 18.90
CA LYS A 61 8.77 -7.48 19.85
C LYS A 61 7.36 -7.95 20.22
N ARG A 62 6.54 -8.32 19.23
CA ARG A 62 5.18 -8.82 19.45
C ARG A 62 5.18 -10.12 20.26
N GLY A 63 6.07 -11.06 19.93
CA GLY A 63 6.24 -12.31 20.69
C GLY A 63 6.66 -12.08 22.14
N ALA A 64 7.60 -11.16 22.37
CA ALA A 64 8.03 -10.78 23.71
C ALA A 64 6.90 -10.17 24.55
N LEU A 65 6.08 -9.29 23.95
CA LEU A 65 4.91 -8.73 24.64
C LEU A 65 3.88 -9.81 24.99
N LYS A 66 3.60 -10.74 24.07
CA LYS A 66 2.69 -11.86 24.33
C LYS A 66 3.20 -12.70 25.51
N LYS A 67 4.50 -13.00 25.54
CA LYS A 67 5.13 -13.72 26.65
C LYS A 67 5.01 -12.94 27.97
N ALA A 68 5.41 -11.67 27.99
CA ALA A 68 5.36 -10.83 29.18
C ALA A 68 3.94 -10.70 29.75
N ARG A 69 2.92 -10.58 28.88
CA ARG A 69 1.51 -10.58 29.30
C ARG A 69 1.06 -11.92 29.89
N LYS A 70 1.56 -13.04 29.37
CA LYS A 70 1.25 -14.38 29.88
C LYS A 70 1.93 -14.66 31.23
N THR A 71 3.22 -14.34 31.37
CA THR A 71 4.01 -14.69 32.55
C THR A 71 3.93 -13.64 33.66
N LYS A 72 3.61 -12.38 33.33
CA LYS A 72 3.61 -11.22 34.23
C LYS A 72 4.94 -10.97 34.97
N ARG A 73 6.05 -11.56 34.49
CA ARG A 73 7.37 -11.38 35.10
C ARG A 73 8.03 -10.09 34.63
N LYS A 74 8.67 -9.37 35.56
CA LYS A 74 9.41 -8.14 35.26
C LYS A 74 10.50 -8.34 34.21
N SER A 75 11.24 -9.45 34.27
CA SER A 75 12.29 -9.80 33.31
C SER A 75 11.77 -9.97 31.87
N ASP A 76 10.57 -10.51 31.68
CA ASP A 76 9.95 -10.64 30.35
C ASP A 76 9.50 -9.26 29.83
N PHE A 77 9.02 -8.38 30.70
CA PHE A 77 8.75 -6.98 30.34
C PHE A 77 10.03 -6.23 29.97
N ASP A 78 11.13 -6.41 30.71
CA ASP A 78 12.42 -5.79 30.41
C ASP A 78 12.98 -6.23 29.06
N ARG A 79 12.83 -7.52 28.74
CA ARG A 79 13.13 -8.02 27.39
C ARG A 79 12.26 -7.35 26.33
N TYR A 80 10.96 -7.20 26.57
CA TYR A 80 10.07 -6.48 25.65
C TYR A 80 10.48 -5.01 25.46
N HIS A 81 10.80 -4.29 26.54
CA HIS A 81 11.22 -2.88 26.47
C HIS A 81 12.51 -2.71 25.66
N ARG A 82 13.50 -3.58 25.86
CA ARG A 82 14.72 -3.61 25.04
C ARG A 82 14.41 -3.82 23.57
N LEU A 83 13.59 -4.83 23.24
CA LEU A 83 13.17 -5.09 21.86
C LEU A 83 12.35 -3.95 21.26
N LYS A 84 11.51 -3.28 22.04
CA LYS A 84 10.73 -2.10 21.63
C LYS A 84 11.67 -0.97 21.21
N ALA A 85 12.66 -0.64 22.05
CA ALA A 85 13.65 0.40 21.78
C ALA A 85 14.48 0.08 20.53
N SER A 86 15.01 -1.15 20.42
CA SER A 86 15.78 -1.58 19.24
C SER A 86 14.95 -1.55 17.96
N THR A 87 13.69 -2.01 18.01
CA THR A 87 12.79 -1.97 16.84
C THR A 87 12.56 -0.52 16.40
N GLN A 88 12.32 0.39 17.33
CA GLN A 88 12.10 1.81 17.03
C GLN A 88 13.35 2.47 16.43
N LYS A 89 14.53 2.16 16.96
CA LYS A 89 15.82 2.63 16.40
C LYS A 89 16.01 2.17 14.96
N GLU A 90 15.79 0.88 14.68
CA GLU A 90 15.94 0.31 13.34
C GLU A 90 14.90 0.86 12.35
N CYS A 91 13.64 1.02 12.75
CA CYS A 91 12.63 1.65 11.88
C CYS A 91 13.01 3.09 11.52
N ARG A 92 13.45 3.89 12.52
CA ARG A 92 13.90 5.26 12.28
C ARG A 92 15.13 5.30 11.38
N LYS A 93 16.07 4.37 11.56
CA LYS A 93 17.26 4.26 10.70
C LYS A 93 16.86 3.96 9.26
N ALA A 94 16.06 2.91 9.02
CA ALA A 94 15.67 2.54 7.66
C ALA A 94 14.87 3.64 6.94
N TYR A 95 14.00 4.35 7.67
CA TYR A 95 13.31 5.51 7.12
C TYR A 95 14.31 6.61 6.75
N ARG A 96 15.25 6.97 7.62
CA ARG A 96 16.28 7.97 7.32
C ARG A 96 17.15 7.57 6.14
N ASP A 97 17.57 6.31 6.08
CA ASP A 97 18.38 5.79 4.97
C ASP A 97 17.62 5.90 3.64
N TYR A 98 16.34 5.55 3.63
CA TYR A 98 15.46 5.68 2.46
C TYR A 98 15.27 7.15 2.02
N ILE A 99 15.12 8.06 2.96
CA ILE A 99 14.99 9.50 2.65
C ILE A 99 16.31 10.03 2.09
N ASN A 100 17.44 9.66 2.69
CA ASN A 100 18.76 10.06 2.20
C ASN A 100 19.02 9.52 0.78
N ASP A 101 18.60 8.29 0.48
CA ASP A 101 18.68 7.69 -0.87
C ASP A 101 17.86 8.48 -1.91
N ILE A 102 16.66 8.94 -1.53
CA ILE A 102 15.80 9.77 -2.40
C ILE A 102 16.37 11.17 -2.63
N ILE A 103 17.00 11.77 -1.61
CA ILE A 103 17.50 13.15 -1.65
C ILE A 103 18.87 13.24 -2.32
N ASN A 104 19.65 12.15 -2.36
CA ASN A 104 21.01 12.16 -2.86
C ASN A 104 21.06 12.65 -4.33
N PRO A 105 21.73 13.79 -4.62
CA PRO A 105 21.76 14.40 -5.95
C PRO A 105 22.38 13.51 -7.04
N GLU A 106 23.30 12.62 -6.66
CA GLU A 106 23.93 11.63 -7.55
C GLU A 106 22.93 10.56 -8.03
N LEU A 107 21.86 10.29 -7.27
CA LEU A 107 20.79 9.33 -7.62
C LEU A 107 19.55 10.00 -8.26
N SER A 108 19.69 11.24 -8.75
CA SER A 108 18.64 12.03 -9.43
C SER A 108 18.04 11.40 -10.71
N ALA A 109 18.37 10.15 -11.01
CA ALA A 109 17.76 9.33 -12.04
C ALA A 109 16.23 9.15 -11.87
N ASN A 110 15.69 9.28 -10.65
CA ASN A 110 14.24 9.12 -10.40
C ASN A 110 13.61 10.30 -9.63
N PRO A 111 13.41 11.47 -10.27
CA PRO A 111 12.85 12.67 -9.62
C PRO A 111 11.42 12.47 -9.11
N LYS A 112 10.66 11.51 -9.68
CA LYS A 112 9.28 11.23 -9.29
C LYS A 112 9.15 10.81 -7.81
N ARG A 113 10.08 9.99 -7.30
CA ARG A 113 10.06 9.52 -5.90
C ARG A 113 10.28 10.65 -4.89
N PHE A 114 11.11 11.62 -5.25
CA PHE A 114 11.34 12.84 -4.45
C PHE A 114 10.07 13.69 -4.37
N TRP A 115 9.40 13.91 -5.51
CA TRP A 115 8.14 14.65 -5.55
C TRP A 115 6.98 13.92 -4.86
N ASP A 116 6.88 12.61 -4.98
CA ASP A 116 5.87 11.81 -4.28
C ASP A 116 6.09 11.84 -2.76
N LEU A 117 7.35 11.83 -2.31
CA LEU A 117 7.69 12.01 -0.89
C LEU A 117 7.24 13.40 -0.38
N LEU A 118 7.51 14.45 -1.15
CA LEU A 118 7.11 15.83 -0.81
C LEU A 118 5.59 16.03 -0.77
N LYS A 119 4.83 15.28 -1.58
CA LYS A 119 3.36 15.34 -1.59
C LYS A 119 2.73 14.66 -0.38
N VAL A 120 3.37 13.60 0.13
CA VAL A 120 2.84 12.79 1.24
C VAL A 120 3.25 13.35 2.61
N GLY A 121 4.43 13.97 2.71
CA GLY A 121 4.88 14.65 3.92
C GLY A 121 4.57 16.14 3.87
N ASN A 122 3.79 16.66 4.81
CA ASN A 122 3.72 18.11 5.08
C ASN A 122 5.15 18.68 5.05
N ALA A 123 5.36 19.70 4.21
CA ALA A 123 6.66 20.30 3.82
C ALA A 123 7.66 20.53 4.98
N ASN A 124 7.15 20.66 6.20
CA ASN A 124 7.84 20.94 7.45
C ASN A 124 8.98 19.95 7.83
N LEU A 125 8.95 18.68 7.39
CA LEU A 125 9.99 17.70 7.76
C LEU A 125 11.27 17.81 6.91
N LEU A 126 11.19 18.38 5.71
CA LEU A 126 12.33 18.58 4.81
C LEU A 126 12.92 19.99 4.94
N GLU A 127 12.08 20.99 5.26
CA GLU A 127 12.56 22.33 5.66
C GLU A 127 13.54 22.29 6.84
N PHE A 128 13.43 21.28 7.72
CA PHE A 128 14.32 21.12 8.86
C PHE A 128 15.69 20.50 8.53
N ARG A 129 15.89 19.97 7.31
CA ARG A 129 17.09 19.17 6.96
C ARG A 129 17.84 19.62 5.71
N LEU A 130 17.20 20.33 4.78
CA LEU A 130 17.86 20.89 3.62
C LEU A 130 18.04 22.39 3.81
N SER A 131 19.23 22.91 3.51
CA SER A 131 19.42 24.36 3.48
C SER A 131 18.51 24.95 2.39
N LYS A 132 17.98 26.15 2.64
CA LYS A 132 17.06 26.84 1.73
C LYS A 132 17.62 26.93 0.29
N ILE A 133 18.93 27.14 0.18
CA ILE A 133 19.70 27.17 -1.08
C ILE A 133 19.57 25.86 -1.87
N GLN A 134 19.61 24.71 -1.20
CA GLN A 134 19.53 23.40 -1.85
C GLN A 134 18.11 23.09 -2.31
N MET A 135 17.10 23.55 -1.56
CA MET A 135 15.69 23.46 -1.98
C MET A 135 15.40 24.34 -3.20
N ASP A 136 15.88 25.59 -3.23
CA ASP A 136 15.62 26.52 -4.34
C ASP A 136 16.23 26.03 -5.66
N SER A 137 17.46 25.50 -5.62
CA SER A 137 18.13 24.92 -6.80
C SER A 137 17.40 23.71 -7.39
N LEU A 138 16.89 22.80 -6.55
CA LEU A 138 16.10 21.63 -6.98
C LEU A 138 14.75 22.06 -7.57
N THR A 139 14.11 23.06 -6.98
CA THR A 139 12.81 23.59 -7.42
C THR A 139 12.93 24.29 -8.78
N GLN A 140 14.01 25.06 -9.00
CA GLN A 140 14.31 25.72 -10.27
C GLN A 140 14.60 24.70 -11.40
N LYS A 141 15.27 23.60 -11.07
CA LYS A 141 15.62 22.52 -12.01
C LYS A 141 14.39 21.70 -12.44
N ALA A 142 13.39 21.55 -11.57
CA ALA A 142 12.14 20.88 -11.89
C ALA A 142 11.19 21.72 -12.75
N LYS A 143 11.08 23.03 -12.48
CA LYS A 143 10.29 23.96 -13.32
C LYS A 143 10.77 24.01 -14.77
N ARG A 144 12.09 23.92 -15.00
CA ARG A 144 12.70 23.87 -16.35
C ARG A 144 12.40 22.58 -17.13
N ARG A 145 12.00 21.49 -16.46
CA ARG A 145 11.69 20.19 -17.10
C ARG A 145 10.21 20.04 -17.48
N GLN A 146 9.33 20.94 -17.04
CA GLN A 146 7.90 20.94 -17.39
C GLN A 146 7.56 21.87 -18.57
N THR A 147 8.52 22.63 -19.08
CA THR A 147 8.36 23.58 -20.19
C THR A 147 8.87 23.06 -21.54
N PHE A 148 8.92 21.74 -21.73
CA PHE A 148 9.18 21.08 -23.01
C PHE A 148 8.17 19.97 -23.25
#